data_AF-N1R460-F1
#
_entry.id   AF-N1R460-F1
#
_cell.length_a   1.000
_cell.length_b   1.000
_cell.length_c   1.000
_cell.angle_alpha   90.00
_cell.angle_beta   90.00
_cell.angle_gamma   90.00
#
_symmetry.space_group_name_H-M   'P 1'
#
loop_
_entity.id
_entity.type
_entity.pdbx_description
1 polymer ?
#
loop_
_entity_poly.entity_id
_entity_poly.type
_entity_poly.pdbx_seq_one_letter_code
_entity_poly.pdbx_strand_id
1 'polypeptide(L)'
;MVVRSALCRSREDRPRPTARSVRHESIVSAHLALGSFGAGSSRSSREPSNLPFPITCPPGSRRRRIQGAGFDRTRVKRGRLWGGGRGRGRSVAAGKMGRSAPVFQALLVFLTIIETQWSSVSGMYCADMASTVYRPHSVTITEFGAVGDGVTLNTKAFQNAIFYLNSFADKGGAQLFVPAGRWLTGGFSLISHLTLSLDKDAVIIGSPCLNVALLVGANGTIDGQGAIWWDWFYNNTLNYTRPHLVELMYSTNVVISNLTFKNSPFWNIHPVYCSQVIVEHITILAPLNSPNTDGINPDSSTNVCISHCYVRNGDDVVVIKSGWDEYGISFAQPSSNISISNITGETGGGAGIAIGSEMSGGISEVRAEGIRIVNSLHGIRIKTAPGRGGYVRNVYIADVSMHNVSMAIRINGNYGEHPDNNYDKNALPIISNITIENVVGVDVGVAGILEGIEGDNFSSICISNVSLSVRSRHPWNCSLIQGYSNSVTPESCEQLRTDCEETSICYDGGSSLAVGSRASIHNKPSANILLNSLLQLVSL
;
A
#
# COMPACT_ATOMS: atom_id res chain seq x y z
N MET A 1 8.73 -16.25 8.05
CA MET A 1 9.03 -16.97 9.32
C MET A 1 7.74 -16.96 10.14
N VAL A 2 6.98 -18.06 10.18
CA VAL A 2 5.72 -18.08 10.95
C VAL A 2 6.06 -18.12 12.43
N VAL A 3 5.81 -17.02 13.14
CA VAL A 3 5.99 -16.96 14.60
C VAL A 3 4.90 -17.81 15.25
N ARG A 4 5.26 -19.04 15.62
CA ARG A 4 4.40 -19.89 16.44
C ARG A 4 4.35 -19.32 17.86
N SER A 5 3.19 -18.80 18.26
CA SER A 5 2.89 -18.44 19.65
C SER A 5 3.23 -19.62 20.58
N ALA A 6 4.15 -19.40 21.52
CA ALA A 6 4.63 -20.43 22.45
C ALA A 6 3.65 -20.71 23.61
N LEU A 7 2.56 -19.95 23.72
CA LEU A 7 1.57 -20.05 24.81
C LEU A 7 0.74 -21.33 24.78
N CYS A 8 0.51 -21.89 23.59
CA CYS A 8 -0.34 -23.07 23.40
C CYS A 8 0.44 -24.41 23.45
N ARG A 9 1.14 -24.70 24.58
CA ARG A 9 1.49 -26.09 24.94
C ARG A 9 0.40 -26.68 25.84
N SER A 10 -0.29 -27.73 25.39
CA SER A 10 -1.18 -28.51 26.25
C SER A 10 -0.39 -29.12 27.42
N ARG A 11 -1.00 -29.12 28.61
CA ARG A 11 -0.54 -29.94 29.74
C ARG A 11 -1.05 -31.36 29.54
N GLU A 12 -0.32 -32.15 28.77
CA GLU A 12 -0.42 -33.62 28.83
C GLU A 12 0.94 -34.24 28.49
N ASP A 13 1.35 -35.17 29.35
CA ASP A 13 2.58 -35.98 29.39
C ASP A 13 3.94 -35.37 29.02
N ARG A 14 4.75 -35.15 30.07
CA ARG A 14 6.22 -35.00 29.97
C ARG A 14 6.92 -36.35 30.17
N PRO A 15 7.93 -36.63 29.35
CA PRO A 15 9.22 -37.11 29.87
C PRO A 15 10.25 -35.97 29.91
N ARG A 16 11.28 -36.09 30.75
CA ARG A 16 12.33 -35.07 30.91
C ARG A 16 13.28 -35.06 29.69
N PRO A 17 13.70 -33.90 29.17
CA PRO A 17 14.70 -33.85 28.10
C PRO A 17 16.12 -34.03 28.67
N THR A 18 16.88 -34.98 28.12
CA THR A 18 18.34 -34.96 28.17
C THR A 18 18.88 -34.09 27.03
N ALA A 19 19.89 -33.27 27.32
CA ALA A 19 20.40 -32.31 26.34
C ALA A 19 21.23 -32.99 25.23
N ARG A 20 20.88 -32.72 23.96
CA ARG A 20 21.80 -32.89 22.82
C ARG A 20 21.56 -31.81 21.78
N SER A 21 22.68 -31.34 21.21
CA SER A 21 22.73 -30.36 20.12
C SER A 21 21.98 -30.88 18.88
N VAL A 22 21.18 -30.00 18.26
CA VAL A 22 20.59 -30.21 16.93
C VAL A 22 21.20 -29.16 16.01
N ARG A 23 21.79 -29.61 14.89
CA ARG A 23 22.27 -28.76 13.81
C ARG A 23 21.09 -28.37 12.92
N HIS A 24 21.15 -27.20 12.29
CA HIS A 24 20.25 -26.88 11.18
C HIS A 24 20.65 -27.69 9.94
N GLU A 25 19.72 -28.48 9.42
CA GLU A 25 19.74 -28.97 8.03
C GLU A 25 18.41 -28.63 7.37
N SER A 26 18.49 -28.03 6.19
CA SER A 26 17.34 -27.67 5.35
C SER A 26 16.90 -28.88 4.54
N ILE A 27 15.62 -29.26 4.62
CA ILE A 27 15.09 -30.36 3.81
C ILE A 27 14.45 -29.81 2.53
N VAL A 28 15.13 -30.05 1.41
CA VAL A 28 14.52 -30.19 0.09
C VAL A 28 14.78 -31.64 -0.35
N SER A 29 13.73 -32.34 -0.75
CA SER A 29 13.78 -33.66 -1.40
C SER A 29 13.35 -33.50 -2.86
N ALA A 30 13.89 -34.20 -3.84
CA ALA A 30 14.99 -35.19 -3.83
C ALA A 30 15.54 -35.36 -5.26
N HIS A 31 16.71 -35.99 -5.42
CA HIS A 31 17.03 -36.94 -6.51
C HIS A 31 18.17 -37.87 -6.08
N LEU A 32 18.17 -39.13 -6.52
CA LEU A 32 19.18 -40.15 -6.14
C LEU A 32 20.42 -40.11 -7.06
N ALA A 33 21.61 -40.36 -6.50
CA ALA A 33 22.50 -41.47 -6.90
C ALA A 33 23.82 -41.55 -6.07
N LEU A 34 24.04 -42.72 -5.44
CA LEU A 34 25.31 -43.46 -5.23
C LEU A 34 26.66 -42.72 -4.99
N GLY A 35 27.38 -43.04 -3.89
CA GLY A 35 28.85 -42.81 -3.83
C GLY A 35 29.57 -42.77 -2.48
N SER A 36 29.74 -43.91 -1.81
CA SER A 36 30.94 -44.36 -1.05
C SER A 36 31.90 -43.42 -0.26
N PHE A 37 32.08 -43.77 1.04
CA PHE A 37 33.34 -43.77 1.84
C PHE A 37 34.10 -42.45 2.19
N GLY A 38 34.54 -42.35 3.46
CA GLY A 38 35.63 -41.46 3.90
C GLY A 38 35.64 -41.14 5.41
N ALA A 39 36.76 -41.38 6.11
CA ALA A 39 36.87 -41.24 7.57
C ALA A 39 37.79 -40.07 8.01
N GLY A 40 37.75 -39.74 9.32
CA GLY A 40 38.78 -38.94 10.03
C GLY A 40 38.22 -37.61 10.58
N SER A 41 38.16 -37.25 11.87
CA SER A 41 38.94 -37.50 13.11
C SER A 41 39.81 -36.32 13.58
N SER A 42 39.21 -35.48 14.43
CA SER A 42 39.75 -35.04 15.73
C SER A 42 40.74 -33.86 15.89
N ARG A 43 40.62 -33.23 17.09
CA ARG A 43 41.55 -32.32 17.83
C ARG A 43 41.60 -30.85 17.36
N SER A 44 41.22 -29.88 18.22
CA SER A 44 41.97 -29.22 19.33
C SER A 44 42.68 -27.95 18.81
N SER A 45 42.77 -26.78 19.47
CA SER A 45 42.86 -26.46 20.90
C SER A 45 42.49 -25.00 21.26
N ARG A 46 42.17 -24.77 22.54
CA ARG A 46 42.37 -23.62 23.46
C ARG A 46 42.90 -22.23 22.97
N GLU A 47 42.36 -21.20 23.63
CA GLU A 47 42.83 -19.81 23.91
C GLU A 47 44.25 -19.74 24.60
N PRO A 48 44.86 -18.58 25.03
CA PRO A 48 44.29 -17.21 25.25
C PRO A 48 45.19 -15.91 25.11
N SER A 49 44.54 -14.75 25.36
CA SER A 49 44.98 -13.55 26.14
C SER A 49 45.89 -12.41 25.59
N ASN A 50 45.39 -11.17 25.81
CA ASN A 50 46.02 -9.90 26.31
C ASN A 50 47.06 -9.04 25.50
N LEU A 51 46.63 -7.82 25.10
CA LEU A 51 47.07 -6.42 25.49
C LEU A 51 48.57 -6.09 25.83
N PRO A 52 49.05 -4.78 25.84
CA PRO A 52 48.55 -3.49 25.28
C PRO A 52 49.59 -2.42 24.73
N PHE A 53 49.11 -1.36 24.02
CA PHE A 53 49.59 0.07 23.95
C PHE A 53 51.06 0.49 23.58
N PRO A 54 51.42 1.79 23.32
CA PRO A 54 50.71 2.99 22.76
C PRO A 54 51.54 3.78 21.67
N ILE A 55 51.13 5.02 21.29
CA ILE A 55 51.97 6.26 21.05
C ILE A 55 51.63 7.19 19.82
N THR A 56 51.09 8.39 20.14
CA THR A 56 51.18 9.76 19.51
C THR A 56 50.63 10.18 18.13
N CYS A 57 50.17 11.44 18.10
CA CYS A 57 49.93 12.40 16.99
C CYS A 57 50.77 13.68 17.26
N PRO A 58 50.66 14.82 16.52
CA PRO A 58 50.16 15.13 15.16
C PRO A 58 51.37 15.68 14.31
N PRO A 59 51.46 16.90 13.72
CA PRO A 59 50.52 17.80 13.02
C PRO A 59 50.99 18.41 11.67
N GLY A 60 50.05 18.99 10.88
CA GLY A 60 50.24 20.37 10.38
C GLY A 60 50.16 20.69 8.87
N SER A 61 49.25 21.63 8.54
CA SER A 61 49.30 22.58 7.38
C SER A 61 48.95 22.07 5.96
N ARG A 62 48.57 22.90 4.96
CA ARG A 62 47.79 24.16 4.88
C ARG A 62 47.37 24.40 3.40
N ARG A 63 46.12 24.85 3.17
CA ARG A 63 45.61 25.72 2.05
C ARG A 63 46.21 25.59 0.62
N ARG A 64 45.31 25.56 -0.39
CA ARG A 64 45.16 26.71 -1.32
C ARG A 64 43.80 26.75 -2.04
N ARG A 65 43.43 27.99 -2.41
CA ARG A 65 42.23 28.44 -3.13
C ARG A 65 42.69 28.89 -4.51
N ILE A 66 41.87 28.71 -5.57
CA ILE A 66 42.07 29.42 -6.85
C ILE A 66 40.73 30.05 -7.26
N GLN A 67 40.78 31.35 -7.55
CA GLN A 67 39.80 32.12 -8.33
C GLN A 67 40.54 32.63 -9.59
N GLY A 68 39.84 32.88 -10.70
CA GLY A 68 40.47 33.59 -11.82
C GLY A 68 39.55 33.84 -13.02
N ALA A 69 39.26 35.12 -13.27
CA ALA A 69 38.67 35.73 -14.47
C ALA A 69 37.27 35.27 -14.95
N GLY A 70 36.35 36.13 -15.38
CA GLY A 70 36.36 37.60 -15.49
C GLY A 70 36.38 38.10 -16.94
N PHE A 71 35.26 38.68 -17.39
CA PHE A 71 35.16 39.48 -18.61
C PHE A 71 34.13 40.61 -18.41
N ASP A 72 34.45 41.81 -18.89
CA ASP A 72 33.63 43.03 -18.79
C ASP A 72 33.56 43.72 -20.17
N ARG A 73 32.53 44.55 -20.35
CA ARG A 73 32.41 45.73 -21.24
C ARG A 73 31.57 45.68 -22.52
N THR A 74 30.56 46.56 -22.48
CA THR A 74 30.17 47.56 -23.50
C THR A 74 29.38 47.12 -24.75
N ARG A 75 28.51 47.91 -25.38
CA ARG A 75 27.75 49.18 -25.09
C ARG A 75 26.85 49.48 -26.32
N VAL A 76 25.89 50.42 -26.21
CA VAL A 76 25.12 51.08 -27.33
C VAL A 76 24.18 50.14 -28.16
N LYS A 77 23.04 50.54 -28.75
CA LYS A 77 22.40 51.85 -29.03
C LYS A 77 20.90 51.90 -28.71
N ARG A 78 20.41 53.13 -28.45
CA ARG A 78 18.98 53.51 -28.56
C ARG A 78 18.56 53.65 -30.02
N GLY A 79 17.30 53.37 -30.32
CA GLY A 79 16.58 53.85 -31.52
C GLY A 79 15.21 54.40 -31.13
N ARG A 80 14.95 55.68 -31.44
CA ARG A 80 13.61 56.31 -31.45
C ARG A 80 13.23 56.58 -32.91
N LEU A 81 11.92 56.59 -33.19
CA LEU A 81 11.13 57.50 -34.07
C LEU A 81 9.83 56.74 -34.42
N TRP A 82 8.61 57.18 -34.07
CA TRP A 82 7.82 58.38 -34.43
C TRP A 82 6.85 58.15 -35.60
N GLY A 83 5.63 58.69 -35.46
CA GLY A 83 4.54 58.65 -36.45
C GLY A 83 3.41 57.69 -36.06
N GLY A 84 2.13 58.08 -35.95
CA GLY A 84 1.50 59.40 -36.06
C GLY A 84 0.22 59.39 -36.90
N GLY A 85 -0.92 59.75 -36.30
CA GLY A 85 -2.25 59.83 -36.95
C GLY A 85 -3.32 59.09 -36.15
N ARG A 86 -4.20 59.72 -35.36
CA ARG A 86 -5.32 60.64 -35.68
C ARG A 86 -6.32 60.08 -36.70
N GLY A 87 -7.49 59.64 -36.23
CA GLY A 87 -8.65 59.29 -37.04
C GLY A 87 -9.94 59.30 -36.21
N ARG A 88 -10.77 60.34 -36.40
CA ARG A 88 -12.01 60.65 -35.63
C ARG A 88 -13.04 59.52 -35.66
N GLY A 89 -13.83 59.40 -34.58
CA GLY A 89 -14.92 58.40 -34.49
C GLY A 89 -16.30 58.90 -34.93
N ARG A 90 -17.30 58.03 -34.77
CA ARG A 90 -18.74 58.36 -34.70
C ARG A 90 -19.51 57.21 -34.05
N SER A 91 -20.35 57.50 -33.06
CA SER A 91 -21.42 56.60 -32.64
C SER A 91 -22.54 56.59 -33.69
N VAL A 92 -23.34 55.52 -33.73
CA VAL A 92 -24.83 55.55 -33.77
C VAL A 92 -25.42 54.13 -33.80
N ALA A 93 -26.63 54.00 -33.24
CA ALA A 93 -27.61 52.92 -33.36
C ALA A 93 -27.34 51.57 -32.67
N ALA A 94 -28.13 51.31 -31.63
CA ALA A 94 -28.45 49.97 -31.16
C ALA A 94 -29.42 49.28 -32.14
N GLY A 95 -29.11 48.05 -32.56
CA GLY A 95 -30.02 47.18 -33.31
C GLY A 95 -30.51 46.02 -32.44
N LYS A 96 -31.84 45.84 -32.35
CA LYS A 96 -32.43 44.65 -31.71
C LYS A 96 -32.33 43.44 -32.66
N MET A 97 -31.66 42.40 -32.21
CA MET A 97 -31.75 41.02 -32.68
C MET A 97 -31.58 40.17 -31.41
N GLY A 98 -32.40 39.19 -31.07
CA GLY A 98 -33.17 38.26 -31.90
C GLY A 98 -32.92 36.91 -31.24
N ARG A 99 -33.87 36.42 -30.43
CA ARG A 99 -33.66 35.22 -29.59
C ARG A 99 -33.47 33.98 -30.47
N SER A 100 -32.29 33.38 -30.45
CA SER A 100 -32.05 32.02 -30.96
C SER A 100 -31.02 31.28 -30.10
N ALA A 101 -31.49 30.59 -29.06
CA ALA A 101 -30.80 29.40 -28.58
C ALA A 101 -31.08 28.29 -29.61
N PRO A 102 -30.06 27.56 -30.11
CA PRO A 102 -29.44 26.51 -29.29
C PRO A 102 -27.94 26.28 -29.61
N VAL A 103 -27.04 26.89 -28.85
CA VAL A 103 -25.59 26.55 -28.89
C VAL A 103 -25.03 26.30 -27.48
N PHE A 104 -25.58 26.98 -26.47
CA PHE A 104 -25.16 26.83 -25.07
C PHE A 104 -25.47 25.45 -24.45
N GLN A 105 -26.33 24.65 -25.06
CA GLN A 105 -26.74 23.34 -24.54
C GLN A 105 -25.88 22.18 -25.07
N ALA A 106 -25.08 22.41 -26.12
CA ALA A 106 -24.13 21.42 -26.64
C ALA A 106 -22.79 21.43 -25.87
N LEU A 107 -22.32 22.60 -25.43
CA LEU A 107 -21.10 22.70 -24.59
C LEU A 107 -21.27 22.07 -23.21
N LEU A 108 -22.48 22.11 -22.63
CA LEU A 108 -22.78 21.46 -21.35
C LEU A 108 -22.74 19.92 -21.43
N VAL A 109 -22.96 19.33 -22.61
CA VAL A 109 -22.86 17.87 -22.80
C VAL A 109 -21.42 17.44 -23.09
N PHE A 110 -20.60 18.29 -23.71
CA PHE A 110 -19.18 17.99 -23.93
C PHE A 110 -18.33 18.13 -22.67
N LEU A 111 -18.69 19.00 -21.72
CA LEU A 111 -18.00 19.10 -20.43
C LEU A 111 -18.29 17.89 -19.52
N THR A 112 -19.50 17.33 -19.55
CA THR A 112 -19.84 16.14 -18.76
C THR A 112 -19.23 14.82 -19.26
N ILE A 113 -18.65 14.80 -20.47
CA ILE A 113 -18.00 13.60 -21.03
C ILE A 113 -16.51 13.53 -20.67
N ILE A 114 -15.90 14.66 -20.29
CA ILE A 114 -14.47 14.71 -19.92
C ILE A 114 -14.27 14.34 -18.44
N GLU A 115 -15.16 14.75 -17.54
CA GLU A 115 -15.13 14.31 -16.13
C GLU A 115 -15.29 12.79 -15.97
N THR A 116 -15.93 12.11 -16.92
CA THR A 116 -16.12 10.64 -16.89
C THR A 116 -14.90 9.81 -17.34
N GLN A 117 -13.78 10.41 -17.76
CA GLN A 117 -12.60 9.66 -18.23
C GLN A 117 -11.46 9.51 -17.19
N TRP A 118 -11.50 10.23 -16.07
CA TRP A 118 -10.40 10.24 -15.10
C TRP A 118 -10.59 9.20 -14.00
N SER A 119 -11.84 9.02 -13.53
CA SER A 119 -12.24 7.98 -12.58
C SER A 119 -12.20 6.55 -13.14
N SER A 120 -12.12 6.37 -14.47
CA SER A 120 -12.14 5.05 -15.11
C SER A 120 -10.82 4.29 -15.04
N VAL A 121 -9.66 4.95 -15.04
CA VAL A 121 -8.36 4.27 -15.21
C VAL A 121 -7.95 3.48 -13.96
N SER A 122 -8.22 3.99 -12.76
CA SER A 122 -7.98 3.26 -11.50
C SER A 122 -8.95 2.08 -11.33
N GLY A 123 -10.22 2.27 -11.71
CA GLY A 123 -11.23 1.22 -11.70
C GLY A 123 -10.95 0.08 -12.68
N MET A 124 -10.36 0.36 -13.86
CA MET A 124 -10.01 -0.67 -14.86
C MET A 124 -9.01 -1.69 -14.32
N TYR A 125 -7.92 -1.26 -13.68
CA TYR A 125 -6.94 -2.19 -13.09
C TYR A 125 -7.53 -3.10 -12.02
N CYS A 126 -8.45 -2.58 -11.20
CA CYS A 126 -9.18 -3.38 -10.21
C CYS A 126 -10.17 -4.37 -10.85
N ALA A 127 -10.94 -3.91 -11.85
CA ALA A 127 -11.96 -4.72 -12.51
C ALA A 127 -11.36 -5.91 -13.30
N ASP A 128 -10.22 -5.71 -13.97
CA ASP A 128 -9.56 -6.77 -14.74
C ASP A 128 -8.97 -7.89 -13.86
N MET A 129 -8.78 -7.68 -12.56
CA MET A 129 -8.32 -8.72 -11.63
C MET A 129 -9.47 -9.57 -11.05
N ALA A 130 -10.72 -9.10 -11.09
CA ALA A 130 -11.86 -9.66 -10.37
C ALA A 130 -12.41 -10.97 -10.97
N SER A 131 -11.63 -12.05 -10.88
CA SER A 131 -12.02 -13.41 -11.26
C SER A 131 -12.74 -14.13 -10.12
N THR A 132 -14.00 -14.53 -10.34
CA THR A 132 -14.72 -15.44 -9.44
C THR A 132 -14.12 -16.85 -9.53
N VAL A 133 -13.25 -17.19 -8.58
CA VAL A 133 -12.52 -18.46 -8.61
C VAL A 133 -13.43 -19.64 -8.23
N TYR A 134 -14.00 -20.30 -9.25
CA TYR A 134 -14.73 -21.55 -9.10
C TYR A 134 -13.81 -22.67 -8.57
N ARG A 135 -14.29 -23.41 -7.57
CA ARG A 135 -13.62 -24.60 -7.02
C ARG A 135 -14.47 -25.84 -7.30
N PRO A 136 -13.95 -26.87 -7.98
CA PRO A 136 -14.74 -28.05 -8.34
C PRO A 136 -15.03 -28.99 -7.16
N HIS A 137 -14.30 -28.85 -6.05
CA HIS A 137 -14.53 -29.60 -4.82
C HIS A 137 -14.84 -28.65 -3.66
N SER A 138 -15.79 -29.03 -2.81
CA SER A 138 -16.23 -28.24 -1.65
C SER A 138 -16.64 -29.17 -0.52
N VAL A 139 -16.32 -28.79 0.71
CA VAL A 139 -16.70 -29.47 1.96
C VAL A 139 -17.06 -28.44 3.02
N THR A 140 -17.95 -28.77 3.96
CA THR A 140 -18.24 -27.94 5.12
C THR A 140 -17.38 -28.31 6.32
N ILE A 141 -17.02 -27.32 7.13
CA ILE A 141 -16.19 -27.49 8.33
C ILE A 141 -16.79 -28.47 9.36
N THR A 142 -18.11 -28.65 9.36
CA THR A 142 -18.81 -29.61 10.23
C THR A 142 -18.54 -31.08 9.87
N GLU A 143 -18.18 -31.39 8.62
CA GLU A 143 -17.73 -32.74 8.22
C GLU A 143 -16.46 -33.18 8.96
N PHE A 144 -15.68 -32.22 9.46
CA PHE A 144 -14.44 -32.44 10.21
C PHE A 144 -14.63 -32.37 11.74
N GLY A 145 -15.89 -32.45 12.20
CA GLY A 145 -16.25 -32.47 13.62
C GLY A 145 -16.26 -31.10 14.31
N ALA A 146 -16.30 -30.01 13.55
CA ALA A 146 -16.43 -28.67 14.13
C ALA A 146 -17.83 -28.40 14.70
N VAL A 147 -17.90 -27.62 15.78
CA VAL A 147 -19.14 -27.21 16.45
C VAL A 147 -19.21 -25.68 16.49
N GLY A 148 -20.31 -25.13 15.99
CA GLY A 148 -20.54 -23.68 15.82
C GLY A 148 -21.15 -22.98 17.06
N ASP A 149 -20.80 -23.42 18.27
CA ASP A 149 -21.35 -22.96 19.55
C ASP A 149 -20.64 -21.70 20.13
N GLY A 150 -19.47 -21.35 19.61
CA GLY A 150 -18.61 -20.27 20.12
C GLY A 150 -17.78 -20.63 21.36
N VAL A 151 -17.75 -21.91 21.75
CA VAL A 151 -17.09 -22.42 22.96
C VAL A 151 -16.14 -23.58 22.63
N THR A 152 -16.53 -24.46 21.71
CA THR A 152 -15.73 -25.59 21.23
C THR A 152 -14.52 -25.10 20.42
N LEU A 153 -13.33 -25.60 20.77
CA LEU A 153 -12.09 -25.21 20.10
C LEU A 153 -11.89 -25.99 18.78
N ASN A 154 -12.31 -25.38 17.67
CA ASN A 154 -12.36 -25.97 16.33
C ASN A 154 -11.01 -26.06 15.59
N THR A 155 -9.90 -25.65 16.22
CA THR A 155 -8.57 -25.59 15.58
C THR A 155 -8.19 -26.88 14.86
N LYS A 156 -8.49 -28.03 15.48
CA LYS A 156 -8.15 -29.35 14.90
C LYS A 156 -9.07 -29.70 13.73
N ALA A 157 -10.33 -29.29 13.74
CA ALA A 157 -11.24 -29.48 12.61
C ALA A 157 -10.79 -28.64 11.41
N PHE A 158 -10.44 -27.37 11.60
CA PHE A 158 -9.87 -26.52 10.52
C PHE A 158 -8.58 -27.13 9.94
N GLN A 159 -7.64 -27.54 10.80
CA GLN A 159 -6.39 -28.19 10.35
C GLN A 159 -6.64 -29.50 9.58
N ASN A 160 -7.59 -30.32 10.02
CA ASN A 160 -7.93 -31.57 9.34
C ASN A 160 -8.62 -31.31 7.99
N ALA A 161 -9.54 -30.34 7.93
CA ALA A 161 -10.22 -29.93 6.71
C ALA A 161 -9.22 -29.42 5.66
N ILE A 162 -8.33 -28.52 6.05
CA ILE A 162 -7.30 -27.96 5.17
C ILE A 162 -6.33 -29.06 4.70
N PHE A 163 -5.90 -29.97 5.59
CA PHE A 163 -5.06 -31.10 5.22
C PHE A 163 -5.72 -32.01 4.18
N TYR A 164 -7.01 -32.32 4.35
CA TYR A 164 -7.79 -33.08 3.38
C TYR A 164 -7.91 -32.36 2.03
N LEU A 165 -8.26 -31.06 2.05
CA LEU A 165 -8.45 -30.24 0.85
C LEU A 165 -7.16 -30.04 0.04
N ASN A 166 -5.99 -30.18 0.67
CA ASN A 166 -4.70 -30.16 -0.03
C ASN A 166 -4.56 -31.26 -1.09
N SER A 167 -5.30 -32.37 -0.97
CA SER A 167 -5.34 -33.44 -1.99
C SER A 167 -6.06 -33.05 -3.30
N PHE A 168 -6.57 -31.82 -3.38
CA PHE A 168 -7.24 -31.24 -4.55
C PHE A 168 -6.51 -30.03 -5.16
N ALA A 169 -5.34 -29.65 -4.64
CA ALA A 169 -4.56 -28.51 -5.15
C ALA A 169 -4.33 -28.60 -6.67
N ASP A 170 -3.82 -29.75 -7.15
CA ASP A 170 -3.57 -30.01 -8.57
C ASP A 170 -4.83 -30.31 -9.41
N LYS A 171 -6.02 -30.24 -8.79
CA LYS A 171 -7.33 -30.56 -9.40
C LYS A 171 -8.23 -29.31 -9.55
N GLY A 172 -7.63 -28.12 -9.59
CA GLY A 172 -8.35 -26.83 -9.59
C GLY A 172 -8.57 -26.24 -8.18
N GLY A 173 -8.12 -26.93 -7.14
CA GLY A 173 -8.30 -26.52 -5.75
C GLY A 173 -9.64 -26.94 -5.16
N ALA A 174 -9.92 -26.42 -3.96
CA ALA A 174 -11.15 -26.74 -3.24
C ALA A 174 -11.66 -25.55 -2.40
N GLN A 175 -12.91 -25.64 -1.97
CA GLN A 175 -13.55 -24.70 -1.07
C GLN A 175 -13.76 -25.33 0.31
N LEU A 176 -13.47 -24.57 1.36
CA LEU A 176 -13.89 -24.89 2.74
C LEU A 176 -15.03 -23.96 3.10
N PHE A 177 -16.23 -24.51 3.29
CA PHE A 177 -17.42 -23.75 3.68
C PHE A 177 -17.60 -23.75 5.20
N VAL A 178 -17.82 -22.57 5.77
CA VAL A 178 -18.08 -22.32 7.19
C VAL A 178 -19.51 -21.77 7.29
N PRO A 179 -20.50 -22.57 7.72
CA PRO A 179 -21.90 -22.14 7.79
C PRO A 179 -22.14 -21.16 8.93
N ALA A 180 -23.33 -20.56 8.95
CA ALA A 180 -23.81 -19.72 10.05
C ALA A 180 -23.58 -20.39 11.43
N GLY A 181 -23.01 -19.64 12.38
CA GLY A 181 -22.55 -20.19 13.65
C GLY A 181 -21.32 -19.47 14.20
N ARG A 182 -20.87 -19.86 15.40
CA ARG A 182 -19.74 -19.24 16.11
C ARG A 182 -18.60 -20.26 16.25
N TRP A 183 -17.47 -20.00 15.62
CA TRP A 183 -16.40 -20.97 15.42
C TRP A 183 -15.13 -20.53 16.15
N LEU A 184 -15.02 -20.86 17.44
CA LEU A 184 -13.80 -20.58 18.22
C LEU A 184 -12.63 -21.42 17.71
N THR A 185 -11.48 -20.80 17.45
CA THR A 185 -10.29 -21.48 16.92
C THR A 185 -8.99 -20.78 17.32
N GLY A 186 -7.90 -21.54 17.36
CA GLY A 186 -6.53 -21.02 17.27
C GLY A 186 -6.12 -20.80 15.82
N GLY A 187 -4.85 -20.43 15.62
CA GLY A 187 -4.28 -20.16 14.30
C GLY A 187 -4.25 -21.40 13.41
N PHE A 188 -4.56 -21.20 12.14
CA PHE A 188 -4.50 -22.22 11.12
C PHE A 188 -3.93 -21.62 9.82
N SER A 189 -2.99 -22.33 9.21
CA SER A 189 -2.39 -21.93 7.95
C SER A 189 -3.25 -22.41 6.79
N LEU A 190 -3.48 -21.56 5.79
CA LEU A 190 -4.07 -21.98 4.53
C LEU A 190 -3.02 -22.56 3.57
N ILE A 191 -3.52 -23.07 2.45
CA ILE A 191 -2.79 -23.74 1.37
C ILE A 191 -3.11 -23.08 0.04
N SER A 192 -2.29 -23.34 -0.99
CA SER A 192 -2.55 -22.92 -2.36
C SER A 192 -3.87 -23.49 -2.89
N HIS A 193 -4.53 -22.73 -3.77
CA HIS A 193 -5.80 -23.10 -4.42
C HIS A 193 -6.98 -23.41 -3.47
N LEU A 194 -6.94 -22.95 -2.22
CA LEU A 194 -8.08 -22.98 -1.31
C LEU A 194 -8.97 -21.75 -1.49
N THR A 195 -10.27 -21.91 -1.29
CA THR A 195 -11.22 -20.81 -1.05
C THR A 195 -11.87 -21.05 0.32
N LEU A 196 -11.50 -20.29 1.35
CA LEU A 196 -12.20 -20.33 2.64
C LEU A 196 -13.42 -19.41 2.58
N SER A 197 -14.61 -19.99 2.67
CA SER A 197 -15.88 -19.33 2.45
C SER A 197 -16.73 -19.32 3.71
N LEU A 198 -17.05 -18.12 4.17
CA LEU A 198 -17.86 -17.90 5.37
C LEU A 198 -19.26 -17.48 4.97
N ASP A 199 -20.27 -18.21 5.41
CA ASP A 199 -21.68 -17.88 5.20
C ASP A 199 -22.05 -16.57 5.90
N LYS A 200 -23.22 -16.04 5.54
CA LYS A 200 -23.88 -14.98 6.29
C LYS A 200 -24.04 -15.44 7.75
N ASP A 201 -23.75 -14.55 8.69
CA ASP A 201 -23.85 -14.79 10.13
C ASP A 201 -22.89 -15.91 10.66
N ALA A 202 -21.94 -16.39 9.86
CA ALA A 202 -20.79 -17.16 10.32
C ALA A 202 -19.77 -16.24 11.00
N VAL A 203 -19.29 -16.61 12.19
CA VAL A 203 -18.29 -15.85 12.97
C VAL A 203 -17.13 -16.75 13.35
N ILE A 204 -15.97 -16.57 12.71
CA ILE A 204 -14.72 -17.18 13.19
C ILE A 204 -14.21 -16.34 14.36
N ILE A 205 -13.93 -16.98 15.50
CA ILE A 205 -13.52 -16.31 16.74
C ILE A 205 -12.08 -16.74 17.06
N GLY A 206 -11.18 -15.76 17.11
CA GLY A 206 -9.79 -15.95 17.45
C GLY A 206 -9.58 -16.12 18.94
N SER A 207 -9.24 -17.33 19.36
CA SER A 207 -8.55 -17.51 20.64
C SER A 207 -7.19 -16.79 20.64
N PRO A 208 -6.56 -16.54 21.81
CA PRO A 208 -5.24 -15.89 21.92
C PRO A 208 -4.02 -16.63 21.30
N CYS A 209 -4.25 -17.52 20.32
CA CYS A 209 -3.24 -18.22 19.53
C CYS A 209 -3.53 -18.11 18.00
N LEU A 210 -4.26 -17.09 17.51
CA LEU A 210 -4.71 -16.95 16.11
C LEU A 210 -3.66 -16.36 15.14
N ASN A 211 -3.66 -16.88 13.90
CA ASN A 211 -3.27 -16.27 12.62
C ASN A 211 -4.19 -16.90 11.53
N VAL A 212 -4.64 -16.17 10.51
CA VAL A 212 -5.49 -16.66 9.40
C VAL A 212 -4.95 -16.15 8.04
N ALA A 213 -5.29 -16.83 6.94
CA ALA A 213 -4.99 -16.44 5.56
C ALA A 213 -6.24 -16.58 4.64
N LEU A 214 -6.18 -15.98 3.44
CA LEU A 214 -7.09 -16.02 2.25
C LEU A 214 -8.58 -16.39 2.47
N LEU A 215 -9.49 -15.43 2.23
CA LEU A 215 -10.88 -15.49 2.70
C LEU A 215 -11.86 -14.85 1.69
N VAL A 216 -12.95 -15.53 1.32
CA VAL A 216 -14.01 -14.97 0.45
C VAL A 216 -15.38 -15.24 1.07
N GLY A 217 -16.03 -14.21 1.63
CA GLY A 217 -17.25 -14.36 2.43
C GLY A 217 -18.56 -14.11 1.66
N ALA A 218 -19.67 -14.54 2.28
CA ALA A 218 -21.02 -14.06 2.04
C ALA A 218 -21.43 -13.07 3.17
N ASN A 219 -20.55 -12.12 3.48
CA ASN A 219 -20.62 -11.22 4.65
C ASN A 219 -20.48 -11.93 6.02
N GLY A 220 -19.62 -12.97 6.07
CA GLY A 220 -19.17 -13.57 7.32
C GLY A 220 -18.23 -12.66 8.12
N THR A 221 -18.03 -12.98 9.40
CA THR A 221 -17.19 -12.20 10.34
C THR A 221 -15.98 -12.99 10.82
N ILE A 222 -14.84 -12.30 11.01
CA ILE A 222 -13.69 -12.80 11.76
C ILE A 222 -13.39 -11.83 12.91
N ASP A 223 -13.46 -12.32 14.15
CA ASP A 223 -13.23 -11.54 15.37
C ASP A 223 -11.93 -11.99 16.05
N GLY A 224 -10.93 -11.13 16.08
CA GLY A 224 -9.60 -11.40 16.65
C GLY A 224 -9.53 -11.34 18.19
N GLN A 225 -10.62 -10.97 18.87
CA GLN A 225 -10.68 -10.80 20.33
C GLN A 225 -9.55 -9.91 20.92
N GLY A 226 -9.17 -8.86 20.20
CA GLY A 226 -7.98 -8.03 20.44
C GLY A 226 -7.85 -7.40 21.83
N ALA A 227 -8.95 -7.24 22.59
CA ALA A 227 -8.96 -6.58 23.90
C ALA A 227 -7.84 -7.05 24.85
N ILE A 228 -7.67 -8.36 25.02
CA ILE A 228 -6.64 -8.93 25.90
C ILE A 228 -5.21 -8.57 25.45
N TRP A 229 -4.99 -8.46 24.13
CA TRP A 229 -3.70 -8.09 23.56
C TRP A 229 -3.41 -6.61 23.71
N TRP A 230 -4.44 -5.75 23.60
CA TRP A 230 -4.33 -4.32 23.85
C TRP A 230 -4.04 -4.04 25.33
N ASP A 231 -4.72 -4.75 26.25
CA ASP A 231 -4.43 -4.68 27.68
C ASP A 231 -2.99 -5.08 28.00
N TRP A 232 -2.47 -6.16 27.40
CA TRP A 232 -1.07 -6.55 27.58
C TRP A 232 -0.08 -5.55 26.96
N PHE A 233 -0.45 -4.90 25.85
CA PHE A 233 0.36 -3.85 25.22
C PHE A 233 0.47 -2.63 26.13
N TYR A 234 -0.65 -2.06 26.60
CA TYR A 234 -0.63 -0.89 27.48
C TYR A 234 0.07 -1.16 28.82
N ASN A 235 -0.08 -2.37 29.36
CA ASN A 235 0.58 -2.78 30.60
C ASN A 235 2.05 -3.21 30.41
N ASN A 236 2.57 -3.23 29.18
CA ASN A 236 3.92 -3.71 28.84
C ASN A 236 4.22 -5.15 29.33
N THR A 237 3.22 -6.03 29.32
CA THR A 237 3.31 -7.44 29.78
C THR A 237 3.43 -8.47 28.65
N LEU A 238 3.58 -8.00 27.41
CA LEU A 238 3.80 -8.85 26.23
C LEU A 238 5.20 -9.51 26.25
N ASN A 239 5.23 -10.84 26.29
CA ASN A 239 6.47 -11.63 26.09
C ASN A 239 6.90 -11.72 24.62
N TYR A 240 5.99 -11.45 23.68
CA TYR A 240 6.17 -11.56 22.23
C TYR A 240 5.32 -10.50 21.53
N THR A 241 5.58 -10.23 20.24
CA THR A 241 4.74 -9.36 19.42
C THR A 241 3.31 -9.86 19.32
N ARG A 242 2.37 -8.93 19.12
CA ARG A 242 0.95 -9.24 18.88
C ARG A 242 0.77 -9.80 17.47
N PRO A 243 -0.11 -10.79 17.25
CA PRO A 243 -0.34 -11.37 15.93
C PRO A 243 -1.18 -10.45 15.03
N HIS A 244 -0.99 -10.58 13.71
CA HIS A 244 -1.91 -10.04 12.72
C HIS A 244 -3.23 -10.83 12.70
N LEU A 245 -4.34 -10.20 12.34
CA LEU A 245 -5.61 -10.94 12.18
C LEU A 245 -5.57 -11.82 10.92
N VAL A 246 -5.14 -11.25 9.79
CA VAL A 246 -4.87 -11.95 8.54
C VAL A 246 -3.46 -11.61 8.04
N GLU A 247 -2.62 -12.62 7.91
CA GLU A 247 -1.27 -12.49 7.35
C GLU A 247 -1.13 -13.40 6.13
N LEU A 248 -0.72 -12.80 5.02
CA LEU A 248 -0.48 -13.48 3.75
C LEU A 248 0.96 -13.25 3.35
N MET A 249 1.76 -14.30 3.34
CA MET A 249 3.17 -14.22 2.97
C MET A 249 3.40 -14.88 1.61
N TYR A 250 4.23 -14.29 0.75
CA TYR A 250 4.74 -14.92 -0.48
C TYR A 250 3.64 -15.52 -1.39
N SER A 251 2.47 -14.88 -1.42
CA SER A 251 1.27 -15.40 -2.08
C SER A 251 0.98 -14.67 -3.39
N THR A 252 0.36 -15.35 -4.35
CA THR A 252 -0.04 -14.75 -5.63
C THR A 252 -1.49 -15.09 -5.96
N ASN A 253 -2.22 -14.17 -6.59
CA ASN A 253 -3.65 -14.29 -6.90
C ASN A 253 -4.50 -14.41 -5.62
N VAL A 254 -4.36 -13.42 -4.76
CA VAL A 254 -5.09 -13.30 -3.50
C VAL A 254 -6.38 -12.51 -3.73
N VAL A 255 -7.50 -13.02 -3.22
CA VAL A 255 -8.77 -12.28 -3.13
C VAL A 255 -9.27 -12.32 -1.69
N ILE A 256 -9.49 -11.14 -1.11
CA ILE A 256 -10.20 -10.97 0.16
C ILE A 256 -11.43 -10.11 -0.13
N SER A 257 -12.63 -10.71 -0.04
CA SER A 257 -13.85 -9.94 -0.32
C SER A 257 -15.06 -10.32 0.51
N ASN A 258 -15.98 -9.35 0.64
CA ASN A 258 -17.31 -9.53 1.24
C ASN A 258 -17.27 -10.09 2.67
N LEU A 259 -16.48 -9.44 3.54
CA LEU A 259 -16.18 -9.90 4.91
C LEU A 259 -16.15 -8.75 5.92
N THR A 260 -16.46 -9.08 7.17
CA THR A 260 -16.29 -8.19 8.32
C THR A 260 -15.15 -8.66 9.22
N PHE A 261 -14.17 -7.81 9.48
CA PHE A 261 -13.06 -8.03 10.41
C PHE A 261 -13.28 -7.23 11.69
N LYS A 262 -13.12 -7.86 12.84
CA LYS A 262 -13.36 -7.25 14.15
C LYS A 262 -12.18 -7.45 15.10
N ASN A 263 -11.92 -6.42 15.92
CA ASN A 263 -11.04 -6.49 17.09
C ASN A 263 -9.69 -7.16 16.80
N SER A 264 -8.97 -6.73 15.77
CA SER A 264 -7.64 -7.29 15.51
C SER A 264 -6.67 -7.03 16.69
N PRO A 265 -5.85 -8.02 17.08
CA PRO A 265 -4.80 -7.82 18.08
C PRO A 265 -3.75 -6.78 17.67
N PHE A 266 -3.47 -6.66 16.38
CA PHE A 266 -2.51 -5.75 15.74
C PHE A 266 -3.02 -5.36 14.33
N TRP A 267 -2.20 -5.29 13.29
CA TRP A 267 -2.68 -5.02 11.91
C TRP A 267 -3.73 -6.05 11.45
N ASN A 268 -4.76 -5.60 10.72
CA ASN A 268 -5.89 -6.44 10.33
C ASN A 268 -5.56 -7.30 9.11
N ILE A 269 -5.20 -6.69 7.97
CA ILE A 269 -4.95 -7.40 6.71
C ILE A 269 -3.55 -7.06 6.19
N HIS A 270 -2.62 -8.02 6.30
CA HIS A 270 -1.21 -7.85 5.98
C HIS A 270 -0.77 -8.80 4.85
N PRO A 271 -0.99 -8.44 3.57
CA PRO A 271 -0.31 -9.07 2.44
C PRO A 271 1.13 -8.56 2.36
N VAL A 272 2.07 -9.45 2.67
CA VAL A 272 3.51 -9.22 2.66
C VAL A 272 4.21 -10.10 1.63
N TYR A 273 5.06 -9.50 0.79
CA TYR A 273 5.71 -10.16 -0.35
C TYR A 273 4.73 -10.84 -1.34
N CYS A 274 3.54 -10.27 -1.51
CA CYS A 274 2.47 -10.83 -2.35
C CYS A 274 2.43 -10.18 -3.75
N SER A 275 1.78 -10.85 -4.70
CA SER A 275 1.46 -10.25 -6.01
C SER A 275 0.03 -10.53 -6.46
N GLN A 276 -0.59 -9.62 -7.22
CA GLN A 276 -1.99 -9.76 -7.68
C GLN A 276 -2.94 -9.98 -6.50
N VAL A 277 -3.12 -8.92 -5.70
CA VAL A 277 -3.91 -8.94 -4.46
C VAL A 277 -5.13 -8.05 -4.61
N ILE A 278 -6.32 -8.59 -4.36
CA ILE A 278 -7.58 -7.83 -4.32
C ILE A 278 -8.09 -7.84 -2.88
N VAL A 279 -8.41 -6.66 -2.36
CA VAL A 279 -9.16 -6.48 -1.10
C VAL A 279 -10.36 -5.60 -1.40
N GLU A 280 -11.57 -6.17 -1.40
CA GLU A 280 -12.76 -5.43 -1.83
C GLU A 280 -14.01 -5.68 -0.99
N HIS A 281 -14.90 -4.70 -0.88
CA HIS A 281 -16.21 -4.87 -0.23
C HIS A 281 -16.11 -5.40 1.22
N ILE A 282 -15.09 -4.97 1.97
CA ILE A 282 -14.87 -5.39 3.36
C ILE A 282 -15.21 -4.29 4.38
N THR A 283 -15.47 -4.72 5.60
CA THR A 283 -15.68 -3.86 6.77
C THR A 283 -14.67 -4.20 7.86
N ILE A 284 -13.87 -3.24 8.32
CA ILE A 284 -12.91 -3.41 9.43
C ILE A 284 -13.39 -2.57 10.63
N LEU A 285 -13.49 -3.19 11.81
CA LEU A 285 -14.01 -2.56 13.03
C LEU A 285 -13.14 -2.88 14.26
N ALA A 286 -12.51 -1.87 14.83
CA ALA A 286 -11.88 -1.90 16.15
C ALA A 286 -12.17 -0.60 16.92
N PRO A 287 -12.07 -0.58 18.26
CA PRO A 287 -12.18 0.64 19.05
C PRO A 287 -11.16 1.69 18.62
N LEU A 288 -11.53 2.98 18.62
CA LEU A 288 -10.65 4.06 18.14
C LEU A 288 -9.39 4.27 19.01
N ASN A 289 -9.37 3.75 20.24
CA ASN A 289 -8.18 3.76 21.08
C ASN A 289 -7.26 2.55 20.84
N SER A 290 -7.71 1.49 20.16
CA SER A 290 -6.96 0.23 20.03
C SER A 290 -5.60 0.42 19.35
N PRO A 291 -4.49 -0.06 19.93
CA PRO A 291 -3.15 0.30 19.49
C PRO A 291 -2.76 -0.47 18.23
N ASN A 292 -2.31 0.23 17.18
CA ASN A 292 -1.76 -0.37 15.96
C ASN A 292 -2.70 -1.38 15.30
N THR A 293 -3.97 -1.01 15.19
CA THR A 293 -5.00 -1.81 14.52
C THR A 293 -5.17 -1.40 13.06
N ASP A 294 -4.05 -1.17 12.37
CA ASP A 294 -3.98 -0.76 10.96
C ASP A 294 -4.92 -1.59 10.09
N GLY A 295 -5.62 -0.96 9.14
CA GLY A 295 -6.66 -1.60 8.34
C GLY A 295 -6.10 -2.55 7.27
N ILE A 296 -5.59 -2.00 6.18
CA ILE A 296 -5.06 -2.78 5.05
C ILE A 296 -3.61 -2.35 4.79
N ASN A 297 -2.70 -3.32 4.89
CA ASN A 297 -1.26 -3.10 4.96
C ASN A 297 -0.51 -3.84 3.84
N PRO A 298 -0.50 -3.35 2.58
CA PRO A 298 0.39 -3.90 1.56
C PRO A 298 1.86 -3.64 1.93
N ASP A 299 2.59 -4.70 2.26
CA ASP A 299 4.02 -4.64 2.53
C ASP A 299 4.79 -5.39 1.42
N SER A 300 5.75 -4.71 0.80
CA SER A 300 6.64 -5.28 -0.22
C SER A 300 5.87 -6.04 -1.33
N SER A 301 4.68 -5.56 -1.69
CA SER A 301 3.69 -6.29 -2.50
C SER A 301 3.35 -5.56 -3.80
N THR A 302 3.05 -6.32 -4.84
CA THR A 302 2.92 -5.78 -6.21
C THR A 302 1.56 -6.07 -6.87
N ASN A 303 1.05 -5.14 -7.67
CA ASN A 303 -0.26 -5.26 -8.33
C ASN A 303 -1.38 -5.49 -7.29
N VAL A 304 -1.63 -4.47 -6.46
CA VAL A 304 -2.59 -4.53 -5.35
C VAL A 304 -3.77 -3.62 -5.65
N CYS A 305 -4.99 -4.16 -5.62
CA CYS A 305 -6.24 -3.42 -5.68
C CYS A 305 -6.92 -3.43 -4.30
N ILE A 306 -7.28 -2.26 -3.79
CA ILE A 306 -8.09 -2.08 -2.59
C ILE A 306 -9.30 -1.24 -2.96
N SER A 307 -10.54 -1.75 -2.84
CA SER A 307 -11.72 -0.98 -3.24
C SER A 307 -12.99 -1.19 -2.40
N HIS A 308 -13.83 -0.16 -2.28
CA HIS A 308 -15.15 -0.27 -1.64
C HIS A 308 -15.11 -0.74 -0.17
N CYS A 309 -14.10 -0.30 0.59
CA CYS A 309 -13.89 -0.71 1.97
C CYS A 309 -14.38 0.34 2.98
N TYR A 310 -14.94 -0.12 4.10
CA TYR A 310 -15.19 0.70 5.30
C TYR A 310 -14.22 0.28 6.42
N VAL A 311 -13.48 1.24 6.98
CA VAL A 311 -12.50 0.97 8.04
C VAL A 311 -12.73 1.94 9.20
N ARG A 312 -12.90 1.38 10.40
CA ARG A 312 -12.91 2.12 11.66
C ARG A 312 -11.97 1.43 12.65
N ASN A 313 -10.88 2.09 13.03
CA ASN A 313 -9.80 1.49 13.82
C ASN A 313 -9.06 2.53 14.68
N GLY A 314 -7.97 2.15 15.35
CA GLY A 314 -7.17 3.06 16.16
C GLY A 314 -5.91 3.62 15.48
N ASP A 315 -5.48 3.04 14.37
CA ASP A 315 -4.26 3.43 13.63
C ASP A 315 -4.56 3.63 12.13
N ASP A 316 -3.58 3.59 11.23
CA ASP A 316 -3.78 3.93 9.81
C ASP A 316 -4.87 3.07 9.12
N VAL A 317 -5.73 3.68 8.30
CA VAL A 317 -6.86 3.02 7.63
C VAL A 317 -6.41 2.15 6.44
N VAL A 318 -5.56 2.71 5.58
CA VAL A 318 -4.77 1.96 4.59
C VAL A 318 -3.35 2.50 4.67
N VAL A 319 -2.37 1.60 4.81
CA VAL A 319 -0.95 1.97 4.93
C VAL A 319 -0.06 1.11 4.03
N ILE A 320 0.74 1.76 3.20
CA ILE A 320 1.67 1.05 2.30
C ILE A 320 3.05 1.01 2.97
N LYS A 321 3.65 -0.18 3.00
CA LYS A 321 4.96 -0.48 3.59
C LYS A 321 5.85 -1.27 2.62
N SER A 322 7.14 -1.40 2.91
CA SER A 322 8.10 -2.25 2.21
C SER A 322 9.32 -2.58 3.08
N GLY A 323 9.08 -3.14 4.27
CA GLY A 323 10.14 -3.46 5.23
C GLY A 323 10.85 -2.25 5.85
N TRP A 324 11.72 -2.54 6.83
CA TRP A 324 12.24 -1.55 7.79
C TRP A 324 13.77 -1.55 7.84
N ASP A 325 14.38 -0.38 7.65
CA ASP A 325 15.82 -0.10 7.68
C ASP A 325 16.64 -1.15 6.90
N GLU A 326 17.76 -1.65 7.42
CA GLU A 326 18.63 -2.62 6.72
C GLU A 326 17.91 -3.91 6.34
N TYR A 327 16.89 -4.32 7.11
CA TYR A 327 16.08 -5.50 6.78
C TYR A 327 15.28 -5.28 5.49
N GLY A 328 14.73 -4.07 5.29
CA GLY A 328 14.06 -3.70 4.04
C GLY A 328 15.05 -3.42 2.90
N ILE A 329 16.13 -2.68 3.17
CA ILE A 329 17.17 -2.35 2.18
C ILE A 329 17.84 -3.61 1.62
N SER A 330 18.19 -4.57 2.49
CA SER A 330 18.86 -5.81 2.06
C SER A 330 17.94 -6.79 1.34
N PHE A 331 16.63 -6.78 1.66
CA PHE A 331 15.64 -7.59 0.96
C PHE A 331 15.23 -6.98 -0.39
N ALA A 332 15.28 -5.65 -0.50
CA ALA A 332 15.14 -4.88 -1.74
C ALA A 332 13.86 -5.16 -2.57
N GLN A 333 12.76 -5.55 -1.91
CA GLN A 333 11.47 -5.77 -2.56
C GLN A 333 10.53 -4.58 -2.30
N PRO A 334 10.18 -3.78 -3.32
CA PRO A 334 9.30 -2.64 -3.15
C PRO A 334 7.82 -3.05 -3.07
N SER A 335 7.00 -2.16 -2.50
CA SER A 335 5.56 -2.16 -2.77
C SER A 335 5.27 -1.32 -4.01
N SER A 336 4.60 -1.88 -5.02
CA SER A 336 4.35 -1.14 -6.26
C SER A 336 3.14 -1.54 -7.09
N ASN A 337 2.66 -0.61 -7.92
CA ASN A 337 1.41 -0.71 -8.68
C ASN A 337 0.22 -1.01 -7.74
N ILE A 338 -0.12 -0.02 -6.92
CA ILE A 338 -1.14 -0.12 -5.88
C ILE A 338 -2.26 0.87 -6.19
N SER A 339 -3.46 0.34 -6.45
CA SER A 339 -4.70 1.09 -6.62
C SER A 339 -5.55 1.01 -5.35
N ILE A 340 -6.00 2.17 -4.85
CA ILE A 340 -6.89 2.33 -3.72
C ILE A 340 -8.08 3.17 -4.18
N SER A 341 -9.32 2.69 -4.02
CA SER A 341 -10.51 3.43 -4.46
C SER A 341 -11.71 3.27 -3.53
N ASN A 342 -12.58 4.29 -3.47
CA ASN A 342 -13.88 4.21 -2.79
C ASN A 342 -13.77 3.76 -1.31
N ILE A 343 -12.88 4.40 -0.54
CA ILE A 343 -12.62 4.04 0.87
C ILE A 343 -13.34 5.02 1.80
N THR A 344 -14.00 4.50 2.84
CA THR A 344 -14.39 5.29 4.02
C THR A 344 -13.51 4.92 5.22
N GLY A 345 -12.90 5.92 5.87
CA GLY A 345 -12.01 5.75 7.02
C GLY A 345 -12.37 6.61 8.23
N GLU A 346 -12.22 6.06 9.43
CA GLU A 346 -12.28 6.75 10.74
C GLU A 346 -11.22 6.16 11.68
N THR A 347 -10.27 6.98 12.17
CA THR A 347 -9.14 6.51 12.99
C THR A 347 -8.80 7.42 14.17
N GLY A 348 -8.53 6.83 15.33
CA GLY A 348 -8.16 7.59 16.53
C GLY A 348 -6.75 8.18 16.54
N GLY A 349 -5.74 7.44 16.04
CA GLY A 349 -4.32 7.84 16.10
C GLY A 349 -3.57 7.83 14.76
N GLY A 350 -4.13 7.22 13.72
CA GLY A 350 -3.48 7.07 12.42
C GLY A 350 -3.83 8.17 11.41
N ALA A 351 -3.80 7.78 10.14
CA ALA A 351 -4.26 8.53 8.98
C ALA A 351 -5.28 7.75 8.15
N GLY A 352 -6.07 8.44 7.33
CA GLY A 352 -6.95 7.81 6.34
C GLY A 352 -6.18 7.09 5.23
N ILE A 353 -5.13 7.72 4.70
CA ILE A 353 -4.18 7.10 3.76
C ILE A 353 -2.77 7.38 4.28
N ALA A 354 -1.99 6.32 4.50
CA ALA A 354 -0.62 6.41 4.99
C ALA A 354 0.39 5.72 4.05
N ILE A 355 1.61 6.24 4.04
CA ILE A 355 2.76 5.61 3.41
C ILE A 355 3.91 5.60 4.44
N GLY A 356 4.50 4.43 4.67
CA GLY A 356 5.55 4.20 5.65
C GLY A 356 5.05 3.88 7.07
N SER A 357 5.89 4.01 8.11
CA SER A 357 7.27 4.51 8.06
C SER A 357 8.27 3.51 7.48
N GLU A 358 7.90 2.25 7.47
CA GLU A 358 8.66 1.10 7.01
C GLU A 358 8.56 1.06 5.48
N MET A 359 9.41 1.85 4.79
CA MET A 359 9.40 2.04 3.33
C MET A 359 10.75 1.72 2.67
N SER A 360 11.58 0.94 3.35
CA SER A 360 13.02 0.81 3.09
C SER A 360 13.36 -0.02 1.84
N GLY A 361 12.51 -0.94 1.42
CA GLY A 361 12.57 -1.63 0.12
C GLY A 361 12.06 -0.78 -1.05
N GLY A 362 11.47 0.40 -0.78
CA GLY A 362 10.91 1.32 -1.76
C GLY A 362 9.40 1.19 -1.94
N ILE A 363 8.73 2.30 -2.26
CA ILE A 363 7.29 2.37 -2.57
C ILE A 363 7.11 3.22 -3.83
N SER A 364 6.41 2.70 -4.84
CA SER A 364 6.15 3.46 -6.07
C SER A 364 4.93 3.05 -6.87
N GLU A 365 4.44 3.93 -7.75
CA GLU A 365 3.24 3.70 -8.58
C GLU A 365 2.01 3.43 -7.69
N VAL A 366 1.68 4.42 -6.87
CA VAL A 366 0.53 4.37 -5.95
C VAL A 366 -0.53 5.36 -6.43
N ARG A 367 -1.78 4.90 -6.57
CA ARG A 367 -2.94 5.72 -6.90
C ARG A 367 -4.05 5.53 -5.87
N ALA A 368 -4.50 6.60 -5.22
CA ALA A 368 -5.57 6.57 -4.22
C ALA A 368 -6.66 7.60 -4.51
N GLU A 369 -7.91 7.16 -4.72
CA GLU A 369 -8.99 8.02 -5.23
C GLU A 369 -10.34 7.76 -4.56
N GLY A 370 -11.22 8.76 -4.52
CA GLY A 370 -12.56 8.62 -3.95
C GLY A 370 -12.52 8.26 -2.46
N ILE A 371 -11.70 8.98 -1.70
CA ILE A 371 -11.42 8.68 -0.29
C ILE A 371 -12.25 9.59 0.61
N ARG A 372 -12.93 9.03 1.62
CA ARG A 372 -13.69 9.79 2.62
C ARG A 372 -13.19 9.52 4.03
N ILE A 373 -12.70 10.56 4.69
CA ILE A 373 -12.05 10.48 6.01
C ILE A 373 -12.88 11.30 7.01
N VAL A 374 -13.30 10.69 8.12
CA VAL A 374 -14.14 11.34 9.13
C VAL A 374 -13.60 11.15 10.55
N ASN A 375 -13.71 12.18 11.40
CA ASN A 375 -13.36 12.13 12.83
C ASN A 375 -11.94 11.60 13.13
N SER A 376 -10.97 11.90 12.26
CA SER A 376 -9.64 11.28 12.29
C SER A 376 -8.52 12.23 12.73
N LEU A 377 -7.42 11.67 13.24
CA LEU A 377 -6.24 12.47 13.57
C LEU A 377 -5.58 13.05 12.30
N HIS A 378 -5.24 12.20 11.32
CA HIS A 378 -4.65 12.64 10.05
C HIS A 378 -5.52 12.25 8.84
N GLY A 379 -5.45 13.06 7.78
CA GLY A 379 -6.02 12.75 6.47
C GLY A 379 -5.07 11.89 5.64
N ILE A 380 -4.15 12.54 4.93
CA ILE A 380 -3.09 11.93 4.13
C ILE A 380 -1.77 12.03 4.91
N ARG A 381 -0.98 10.95 4.97
CA ARG A 381 0.27 10.91 5.75
C ARG A 381 1.41 10.18 5.04
N ILE A 382 2.59 10.81 4.96
CA ILE A 382 3.85 10.17 4.55
C ILE A 382 4.82 10.21 5.74
N LYS A 383 5.38 9.07 6.10
CA LYS A 383 6.26 8.86 7.25
C LYS A 383 7.59 8.29 6.79
N THR A 384 8.71 8.87 7.20
CA THR A 384 10.05 8.31 7.02
C THR A 384 11.04 8.91 8.01
N ALA A 385 12.30 8.45 8.02
CA ALA A 385 13.37 8.88 8.91
C ALA A 385 14.76 8.68 8.28
N PRO A 386 15.79 9.44 8.71
CA PRO A 386 17.19 9.07 8.46
C PRO A 386 17.45 7.66 8.99
N GLY A 387 18.00 6.76 8.16
CA GLY A 387 18.11 5.33 8.47
C GLY A 387 17.19 4.45 7.63
N ARG A 388 16.08 4.99 7.10
CA ARG A 388 15.17 4.20 6.28
C ARG A 388 15.76 3.82 4.92
N GLY A 389 16.59 4.68 4.32
CA GLY A 389 16.96 4.57 2.92
C GLY A 389 15.73 4.44 2.01
N GLY A 390 15.85 3.69 0.91
CA GLY A 390 14.71 3.41 0.02
C GLY A 390 14.15 4.67 -0.65
N TYR A 391 12.86 4.61 -1.00
CA TYR A 391 12.17 5.72 -1.66
C TYR A 391 10.64 5.65 -1.49
N VAL A 392 9.97 6.80 -1.58
CA VAL A 392 8.54 6.92 -1.89
C VAL A 392 8.43 7.83 -3.10
N ARG A 393 7.95 7.31 -4.23
CA ARG A 393 7.83 8.11 -5.47
C ARG A 393 6.67 7.73 -6.35
N ASN A 394 6.24 8.64 -7.23
CA ASN A 394 5.15 8.40 -8.18
C ASN A 394 3.86 7.99 -7.43
N VAL A 395 3.40 8.90 -6.57
CA VAL A 395 2.21 8.75 -5.73
C VAL A 395 1.19 9.79 -6.18
N TYR A 396 -0.01 9.36 -6.52
CA TYR A 396 -1.13 10.22 -6.90
C TYR A 396 -2.32 9.98 -5.97
N ILE A 397 -2.75 11.01 -5.24
CA ILE A 397 -3.87 10.95 -4.31
C ILE A 397 -4.88 12.02 -4.71
N ALA A 398 -6.07 11.62 -5.15
CA ALA A 398 -7.10 12.54 -5.61
C ALA A 398 -8.49 12.26 -5.02
N ASP A 399 -9.42 13.19 -5.25
CA ASP A 399 -10.84 13.10 -4.90
C ASP A 399 -11.06 12.71 -3.43
N VAL A 400 -10.47 13.49 -2.53
CA VAL A 400 -10.46 13.23 -1.08
C VAL A 400 -11.40 14.19 -0.35
N SER A 401 -12.34 13.63 0.42
CA SER A 401 -13.24 14.38 1.30
C SER A 401 -12.89 14.14 2.77
N MET A 402 -12.76 15.23 3.55
CA MET A 402 -12.39 15.19 4.96
C MET A 402 -13.42 15.93 5.82
N HIS A 403 -13.84 15.34 6.94
CA HIS A 403 -14.75 15.98 7.90
C HIS A 403 -14.27 15.77 9.33
N ASN A 404 -14.07 16.85 10.10
CA ASN A 404 -13.53 16.81 11.47
C ASN A 404 -12.21 16.01 11.52
N VAL A 405 -11.21 16.48 10.78
CA VAL A 405 -9.87 15.86 10.72
C VAL A 405 -8.85 16.81 11.36
N SER A 406 -8.03 16.32 12.28
CA SER A 406 -7.13 17.22 13.04
C SER A 406 -6.01 17.79 12.18
N MET A 407 -5.48 17.02 11.22
CA MET A 407 -4.46 17.49 10.26
C MET A 407 -4.71 16.87 8.88
N ALA A 408 -5.02 17.68 7.86
CA ALA A 408 -5.41 17.13 6.56
C ALA A 408 -4.23 16.46 5.82
N ILE A 409 -3.05 17.09 5.80
CA ILE A 409 -1.84 16.53 5.15
C ILE A 409 -0.66 16.55 6.12
N ARG A 410 0.00 15.40 6.34
CA ARG A 410 1.26 15.31 7.12
C ARG A 410 2.35 14.59 6.36
N ILE A 411 3.42 15.30 6.00
CA ILE A 411 4.69 14.68 5.60
C ILE A 411 5.66 14.84 6.77
N ASN A 412 6.24 13.75 7.26
CA ASN A 412 7.21 13.74 8.35
C ASN A 412 8.45 12.93 7.97
N GLY A 413 9.56 13.61 7.72
CA GLY A 413 10.88 13.03 7.52
C GLY A 413 11.65 12.67 8.79
N ASN A 414 11.10 12.92 9.99
CA ASN A 414 11.74 12.64 11.27
C ASN A 414 10.92 11.66 12.13
N TYR A 415 10.47 10.56 11.53
CA TYR A 415 9.70 9.51 12.20
C TYR A 415 10.64 8.55 12.98
N GLY A 416 11.16 9.01 14.11
CA GLY A 416 12.29 8.41 14.86
C GLY A 416 12.09 7.05 15.54
N GLU A 417 11.29 6.15 14.97
CA GLU A 417 11.17 4.74 15.38
C GLU A 417 12.09 3.87 14.52
N HIS A 418 12.81 2.92 15.14
CA HIS A 418 13.73 1.99 14.47
C HIS A 418 13.65 0.61 15.16
N PRO A 419 13.94 -0.52 14.47
CA PRO A 419 13.81 -1.84 15.06
C PRO A 419 14.93 -2.13 16.07
N ASP A 420 16.11 -1.55 15.85
CA ASP A 420 17.25 -1.55 16.76
C ASP A 420 18.14 -0.31 16.52
N ASN A 421 19.39 -0.32 17.01
CA ASN A 421 20.33 0.82 16.95
C ASN A 421 21.46 0.66 15.90
N ASN A 422 21.47 -0.42 15.12
CA ASN A 422 22.55 -0.75 14.19
C ASN A 422 22.37 -0.15 12.78
N TYR A 423 21.30 0.61 12.56
CA TYR A 423 20.98 1.18 11.26
C TYR A 423 21.93 2.30 10.82
N ASP A 424 22.16 2.39 9.51
CA ASP A 424 22.96 3.46 8.92
C ASP A 424 22.17 4.76 8.90
N LYS A 425 22.43 5.62 9.89
CA LYS A 425 21.84 6.96 10.03
C LYS A 425 22.04 7.86 8.80
N ASN A 426 22.94 7.52 7.89
CA ASN A 426 23.19 8.24 6.64
C ASN A 426 22.36 7.68 5.45
N ALA A 427 21.61 6.59 5.63
CA ALA A 427 20.68 6.05 4.64
C ALA A 427 19.43 6.95 4.56
N LEU A 428 19.49 7.98 3.70
CA LEU A 428 18.42 8.94 3.53
C LEU A 428 17.36 8.46 2.49
N PRO A 429 16.06 8.69 2.75
CA PRO A 429 14.95 8.24 1.92
C PRO A 429 14.57 9.23 0.81
N ILE A 430 14.56 8.80 -0.46
CA ILE A 430 14.13 9.66 -1.56
C ILE A 430 12.60 9.81 -1.56
N ILE A 431 12.09 10.99 -1.21
CA ILE A 431 10.67 11.33 -1.34
C ILE A 431 10.48 12.30 -2.51
N SER A 432 9.79 11.85 -3.57
CA SER A 432 9.59 12.64 -4.79
C SER A 432 8.30 12.32 -5.54
N ASN A 433 7.88 13.16 -6.48
CA ASN A 433 6.74 12.93 -7.37
C ASN A 433 5.45 12.54 -6.61
N ILE A 434 5.05 13.39 -5.66
CA ILE A 434 3.85 13.20 -4.83
C ILE A 434 2.81 14.22 -5.26
N THR A 435 1.71 13.79 -5.87
CA THR A 435 0.58 14.64 -6.26
C THR A 435 -0.59 14.43 -5.32
N ILE A 436 -1.11 15.52 -4.75
CA ILE A 436 -2.34 15.57 -3.96
C ILE A 436 -3.30 16.53 -4.65
N GLU A 437 -4.42 16.03 -5.14
CA GLU A 437 -5.37 16.76 -5.98
C GLU A 437 -6.81 16.65 -5.47
N ASN A 438 -7.68 17.61 -5.82
CA ASN A 438 -9.14 17.56 -5.57
C ASN A 438 -9.51 17.23 -4.11
N VAL A 439 -8.92 17.94 -3.14
CA VAL A 439 -9.16 17.69 -1.70
C VAL A 439 -10.11 18.72 -1.11
N VAL A 440 -11.21 18.28 -0.53
CA VAL A 440 -12.18 19.13 0.18
C VAL A 440 -12.25 18.74 1.66
N GLY A 441 -12.04 19.70 2.56
CA GLY A 441 -12.01 19.47 4.00
C GLY A 441 -12.90 20.44 4.79
N VAL A 442 -13.69 19.92 5.72
CA VAL A 442 -14.54 20.70 6.64
C VAL A 442 -14.18 20.36 8.09
N ASP A 443 -14.16 21.39 8.96
CA ASP A 443 -13.72 21.28 10.37
C ASP A 443 -12.30 20.69 10.52
N VAL A 444 -11.40 21.12 9.65
CA VAL A 444 -9.99 20.70 9.68
C VAL A 444 -9.26 21.44 10.81
N GLY A 445 -8.39 20.77 11.58
CA GLY A 445 -7.56 21.45 12.58
C GLY A 445 -6.48 22.32 11.90
N VAL A 446 -5.55 21.66 11.21
CA VAL A 446 -4.42 22.25 10.46
C VAL A 446 -4.46 21.73 9.02
N ALA A 447 -4.22 22.57 8.01
CA ALA A 447 -4.21 22.14 6.61
C ALA A 447 -3.05 21.17 6.33
N GLY A 448 -1.83 21.52 6.76
CA GLY A 448 -0.77 20.53 6.78
C GLY A 448 0.52 20.94 7.49
N ILE A 449 1.28 19.92 7.87
CA ILE A 449 2.68 20.07 8.30
C ILE A 449 3.52 19.19 7.38
N LEU A 450 4.53 19.76 6.73
CA LEU A 450 5.30 19.09 5.69
C LEU A 450 6.79 19.32 5.94
N GLU A 451 7.44 18.33 6.54
CA GLU A 451 8.80 18.42 7.07
C GLU A 451 9.68 17.37 6.38
N GLY A 452 10.69 17.84 5.64
CA GLY A 452 11.74 17.00 5.05
C GLY A 452 12.87 16.66 6.03
N ILE A 453 14.02 16.27 5.48
CA ILE A 453 15.22 15.88 6.25
C ILE A 453 16.34 16.88 6.02
N GLU A 454 17.11 17.20 7.05
CA GLU A 454 18.24 18.11 6.92
C GLU A 454 19.32 17.48 6.04
N GLY A 455 19.60 18.10 4.90
CA GLY A 455 20.51 17.58 3.87
C GLY A 455 19.86 16.77 2.75
N ASP A 456 18.56 16.43 2.87
CA ASP A 456 17.79 15.73 1.84
C ASP A 456 16.35 16.28 1.75
N ASN A 457 16.19 17.31 0.91
CA ASN A 457 14.91 17.98 0.74
C ASN A 457 13.94 17.13 -0.08
N PHE A 458 12.72 16.95 0.41
CA PHE A 458 11.67 16.25 -0.34
C PHE A 458 11.20 17.11 -1.51
N SER A 459 11.16 16.56 -2.73
CA SER A 459 11.02 17.32 -3.97
C SER A 459 9.79 16.92 -4.77
N SER A 460 9.41 17.72 -5.78
CA SER A 460 8.27 17.44 -6.66
C SER A 460 6.97 17.08 -5.90
N ILE A 461 6.69 17.84 -4.84
CA ILE A 461 5.43 17.75 -4.09
C ILE A 461 4.41 18.68 -4.76
N CYS A 462 3.36 18.14 -5.37
CA CYS A 462 2.27 18.89 -5.98
C CYS A 462 1.02 18.88 -5.12
N ILE A 463 0.43 20.07 -4.89
CA ILE A 463 -0.88 20.22 -4.22
C ILE A 463 -1.80 21.08 -5.10
N SER A 464 -2.80 20.47 -5.73
CA SER A 464 -3.71 21.17 -6.67
C SER A 464 -5.19 21.04 -6.26
N ASN A 465 -5.97 22.11 -6.51
CA ASN A 465 -7.43 22.13 -6.27
C ASN A 465 -7.82 21.64 -4.85
N VAL A 466 -7.25 22.29 -3.83
CA VAL A 466 -7.44 21.90 -2.42
C VAL A 466 -8.18 23.02 -1.66
N SER A 467 -9.28 22.67 -1.01
CA SER A 467 -10.14 23.61 -0.26
C SER A 467 -10.43 23.09 1.15
N LEU A 468 -9.77 23.66 2.16
CA LEU A 468 -9.79 23.20 3.54
C LEU A 468 -10.32 24.30 4.47
N SER A 469 -11.51 24.08 5.05
CA SER A 469 -12.04 24.92 6.14
C SER A 469 -11.32 24.57 7.44
N VAL A 470 -10.31 25.37 7.79
CA VAL A 470 -9.39 25.16 8.91
C VAL A 470 -9.75 25.95 10.17
N ARG A 471 -9.39 25.40 11.33
CA ARG A 471 -9.47 26.05 12.66
C ARG A 471 -8.20 26.80 13.05
N SER A 472 -7.03 26.35 12.59
CA SER A 472 -5.74 26.98 12.90
C SER A 472 -5.55 28.33 12.22
N ARG A 473 -4.97 29.30 12.94
CA ARG A 473 -4.50 30.59 12.38
C ARG A 473 -3.23 30.46 11.55
N HIS A 474 -2.46 29.39 11.77
CA HIS A 474 -1.28 29.02 10.98
C HIS A 474 -1.61 27.69 10.31
N PRO A 475 -2.26 27.72 9.13
CA PRO A 475 -2.83 26.51 8.54
C PRO A 475 -1.78 25.57 7.98
N TRP A 476 -0.62 26.09 7.58
CA TRP A 476 0.47 25.33 7.01
C TRP A 476 1.77 25.59 7.78
N ASN A 477 2.61 24.56 7.89
CA ASN A 477 4.01 24.67 8.29
C ASN A 477 4.84 23.78 7.36
N CYS A 478 5.86 24.34 6.71
CA CYS A 478 6.70 23.60 5.78
C CYS A 478 8.18 23.89 6.02
N SER A 479 9.00 22.84 5.97
CA SER A 479 10.45 22.93 6.07
C SER A 479 11.09 21.82 5.23
N LEU A 480 12.21 22.13 4.55
CA LEU A 480 13.02 21.14 3.83
C LEU A 480 12.22 20.35 2.75
N ILE A 481 11.23 21.01 2.15
CA ILE A 481 10.48 20.50 0.99
C ILE A 481 10.61 21.49 -0.18
N GLN A 482 10.34 21.01 -1.38
CA GLN A 482 10.20 21.81 -2.59
C GLN A 482 9.06 21.24 -3.44
N GLY A 483 8.25 22.14 -4.01
CA GLY A 483 7.11 21.71 -4.82
C GLY A 483 6.37 22.81 -5.54
N TYR A 484 5.16 22.47 -5.98
CA TYR A 484 4.25 23.34 -6.69
C TYR A 484 2.85 23.25 -6.08
N SER A 485 2.08 24.33 -6.16
CA SER A 485 0.70 24.35 -5.71
C SER A 485 -0.16 25.30 -6.53
N ASN A 486 -1.38 24.87 -6.82
CA ASN A 486 -2.33 25.58 -7.66
C ASN A 486 -3.74 25.51 -7.06
N SER A 487 -4.44 26.64 -6.98
CA SER A 487 -5.80 26.70 -6.44
C SER A 487 -5.94 26.03 -5.06
N VAL A 488 -5.04 26.39 -4.12
CA VAL A 488 -5.03 25.86 -2.74
C VAL A 488 -5.54 26.94 -1.77
N THR A 489 -6.57 26.61 -1.00
CA THR A 489 -7.18 27.44 0.05
C THR A 489 -7.23 26.67 1.37
N PRO A 490 -6.69 27.20 2.48
CA PRO A 490 -5.94 28.45 2.60
C PRO A 490 -4.59 28.37 1.88
N GLU A 491 -4.02 29.54 1.56
CA GLU A 491 -2.76 29.68 0.82
C GLU A 491 -1.62 28.81 1.39
N SER A 492 -0.99 28.01 0.52
CA SER A 492 0.08 27.05 0.84
C SER A 492 1.39 27.72 1.27
N CYS A 493 2.35 26.96 1.78
CA CYS A 493 3.71 27.44 2.10
C CYS A 493 4.47 27.96 0.86
N GLU A 494 5.35 28.95 1.04
CA GLU A 494 6.21 29.50 -0.04
C GLU A 494 7.08 28.43 -0.74
N GLN A 495 7.53 27.40 -0.01
CA GLN A 495 8.29 26.26 -0.53
C GLN A 495 7.54 25.44 -1.59
N LEU A 496 6.22 25.60 -1.69
CA LEU A 496 5.34 24.96 -2.67
C LEU A 496 4.89 25.94 -3.77
N ARG A 497 5.54 27.09 -3.93
CA ARG A 497 5.19 28.14 -4.89
C ARG A 497 6.33 28.43 -5.88
N THR A 498 7.09 27.41 -6.27
CA THR A 498 8.20 27.57 -7.22
C THR A 498 7.70 28.19 -8.53
N ASP A 499 8.34 29.27 -8.99
CA ASP A 499 7.90 30.03 -10.18
C ASP A 499 7.84 29.16 -11.44
N CYS A 500 6.78 29.33 -12.24
CA CYS A 500 6.43 28.44 -13.34
C CYS A 500 7.00 28.91 -14.69
N GLU A 501 7.82 28.08 -15.34
CA GLU A 501 7.97 28.08 -16.81
C GLU A 501 7.57 26.75 -17.48
N GLU A 502 7.44 25.63 -16.75
CA GLU A 502 7.08 24.33 -17.33
C GLU A 502 5.81 23.72 -16.70
N THR A 503 4.83 23.40 -17.54
CA THR A 503 3.51 22.85 -17.16
C THR A 503 3.54 21.33 -16.93
N SER A 504 4.69 20.75 -16.59
CA SER A 504 4.92 19.29 -16.55
C SER A 504 5.57 18.79 -15.25
N ILE A 505 5.40 19.52 -14.14
CA ILE A 505 6.05 19.21 -12.85
C ILE A 505 5.30 18.14 -12.04
N CYS A 506 3.97 18.10 -12.12
CA CYS A 506 3.16 17.17 -11.32
C CYS A 506 3.08 15.80 -11.98
N TYR A 507 3.22 14.75 -11.17
CA TYR A 507 2.95 13.38 -11.60
C TYR A 507 1.45 13.23 -11.83
N ASP A 508 1.07 12.82 -13.04
CA ASP A 508 -0.31 12.78 -13.54
C ASP A 508 -1.07 11.48 -13.19
N GLY A 509 -0.44 10.59 -12.40
CA GLY A 509 -0.98 9.26 -12.12
C GLY A 509 -0.93 8.30 -13.32
N GLY A 510 -0.27 8.70 -14.42
CA GLY A 510 -0.08 7.90 -15.61
C GLY A 510 0.90 6.76 -15.39
N SER A 511 0.38 5.54 -15.23
CA SER A 511 1.20 4.33 -15.25
C SER A 511 1.99 4.26 -16.55
N SER A 512 3.33 4.26 -16.46
CA SER A 512 4.23 4.18 -17.62
C SER A 512 4.31 2.77 -18.24
N LEU A 513 3.15 2.14 -18.44
CA LEU A 513 3.02 1.01 -19.35
C LEU A 513 3.12 1.52 -20.79
N ALA A 514 4.35 1.57 -21.28
CA ALA A 514 4.61 1.49 -22.70
C ALA A 514 4.01 0.16 -23.22
N VAL A 515 2.76 0.21 -23.68
CA VAL A 515 2.13 -0.90 -24.41
C VAL A 515 2.99 -1.16 -25.64
N GLY A 516 3.86 -2.17 -25.53
CA GLY A 516 4.67 -2.65 -26.64
C GLY A 516 3.74 -2.92 -27.81
N SER A 517 3.91 -2.16 -28.89
CA SER A 517 3.02 -2.17 -30.04
C SER A 517 3.03 -3.54 -30.68
N ARG A 518 2.03 -4.37 -30.33
CA ARG A 518 1.74 -5.61 -31.03
C ARG A 518 1.44 -5.23 -32.47
N ALA A 519 2.38 -5.51 -33.36
CA ALA A 519 2.26 -5.20 -34.77
C ALA A 519 0.96 -5.80 -35.32
N SER A 520 0.07 -4.94 -35.81
CA SER A 520 -1.18 -5.35 -36.41
C SER A 520 -0.89 -6.16 -37.67
N ILE A 521 -1.15 -7.46 -37.63
CA ILE A 521 -1.11 -8.31 -38.82
C ILE A 521 -2.32 -7.93 -39.67
N HIS A 522 -2.10 -7.05 -40.64
CA HIS A 522 -3.10 -6.67 -41.63
C HIS A 522 -3.51 -7.87 -42.51
N ASN A 523 -4.59 -8.55 -42.15
CA ASN A 523 -5.36 -9.34 -43.12
C ASN A 523 -6.18 -8.39 -43.99
N LYS A 524 -5.73 -8.19 -45.23
CA LYS A 524 -6.52 -7.51 -46.28
C LYS A 524 -7.66 -8.43 -46.74
N PRO A 525 -8.88 -7.90 -46.95
CA PRO A 525 -9.91 -8.62 -47.69
C PRO A 525 -9.60 -8.55 -49.18
N SER A 526 -9.56 -9.70 -49.84
CA SER A 526 -9.48 -9.82 -51.31
C SER A 526 -10.76 -10.46 -51.81
N ALA A 527 -11.55 -9.71 -52.58
CA ALA A 527 -12.79 -10.19 -53.19
C ALA A 527 -12.58 -10.65 -54.64
N ASN A 528 -13.33 -11.66 -55.03
CA ASN A 528 -13.71 -12.04 -56.40
C ASN A 528 -12.61 -12.41 -57.40
N ILE A 529 -12.48 -13.72 -57.68
CA ILE A 529 -12.53 -14.24 -59.06
C ILE A 529 -13.49 -15.45 -59.07
N LEU A 530 -14.46 -15.44 -59.99
CA LEU A 530 -15.32 -16.56 -60.33
C LEU A 530 -14.58 -17.58 -61.18
N LEU A 531 -14.81 -18.89 -60.98
CA LEU A 531 -15.14 -19.79 -62.10
C LEU A 531 -15.84 -21.07 -61.64
N ASN A 532 -16.73 -21.57 -62.51
CA ASN A 532 -17.49 -22.80 -62.34
C ASN A 532 -16.59 -24.05 -62.33
N SER A 533 -17.02 -25.14 -61.68
CA SER A 533 -17.55 -26.35 -62.36
C SER A 533 -17.70 -27.57 -61.42
N LEU A 534 -18.58 -28.50 -61.85
CA LEU A 534 -18.59 -29.94 -61.49
C LEU A 534 -18.96 -30.37 -60.06
N LEU A 535 -20.28 -30.43 -59.88
CA LEU A 535 -21.02 -31.64 -59.49
C LEU A 535 -20.28 -33.01 -59.65
N GLN A 536 -20.52 -33.88 -58.67
CA GLN A 536 -20.57 -35.37 -58.69
C GLN A 536 -19.52 -36.18 -57.91
N LEU A 537 -20.06 -37.28 -57.36
CA LEU A 537 -19.45 -38.49 -56.79
C LEU A 537 -18.81 -38.34 -55.40
N VAL A 538 -18.94 -39.25 -54.42
CA VAL A 538 -19.87 -40.33 -54.04
C VAL A 538 -19.10 -41.15 -53.00
N SER A 539 -19.72 -41.47 -51.86
CA SER A 539 -19.35 -42.48 -50.86
C SER A 539 -17.86 -42.70 -50.48
N LEU A 540 -17.56 -42.51 -49.20
CA LEU A 540 -17.62 -43.61 -48.21
C LEU A 540 -17.89 -43.07 -46.80
#